data_AF-A0A850XM48-F1
#
_entry.id   AF-A0A850XM48-F1
#
_cell.length_a   1.000
_cell.length_b   1.000
_cell.length_c   1.000
_cell.angle_alpha   90.00
_cell.angle_beta   90.00
_cell.angle_gamma   90.00
#
_symmetry.space_group_name_H-M   'P 1'
#
loop_
_entity.id
_entity.type
_entity.pdbx_description
1 polymer ?
#
loop_
_entity_poly.entity_id
_entity_poly.type
_entity_poly.pdbx_seq_one_letter_code
_entity_poly.pdbx_strand_id
1 'polypeptide(L)'
;EPLKSLFLLSPGLMWLQQGEGGGGLRHTCEQSDGLSRYGWLQHDGESFGAQEIEDGKLRLKTEFVKRPGGEHGGDWSWRVTARTKGSGGPAPLLSLFFYIATDGQGTLEPQLENGTRLAAVTGNTEELGRFTLTFLRPTDPSGQDLKYA
;
A
#
# COMPACT_ATOMS: atom_id res chain seq x y z
N GLU A 1 9.99 -25.02 -11.03
CA GLU A 1 9.09 -24.37 -10.04
C GLU A 1 7.70 -24.30 -10.64
N PRO A 2 6.62 -24.54 -9.88
CA PRO A 2 5.28 -24.32 -10.43
C PRO A 2 5.07 -22.82 -10.64
N LEU A 3 4.39 -22.46 -11.73
CA LEU A 3 3.92 -21.09 -11.96
C LEU A 3 3.06 -20.68 -10.76
N LYS A 4 3.34 -19.52 -10.16
CA LYS A 4 2.66 -19.06 -8.94
C LYS A 4 1.20 -18.63 -9.14
N SER A 5 0.65 -18.70 -10.35
CA SER A 5 -0.76 -18.49 -10.72
C SER A 5 -0.83 -18.17 -12.22
N LEU A 6 -1.96 -18.45 -12.88
CA LEU A 6 -2.30 -17.87 -14.20
C LEU A 6 -3.19 -16.62 -14.10
N PHE A 7 -3.81 -16.37 -12.94
CA PHE A 7 -4.77 -15.30 -12.68
C PHE A 7 -4.40 -14.45 -11.46
N LEU A 8 -3.82 -13.27 -11.70
CA LEU A 8 -3.18 -12.47 -10.67
C LEU A 8 -4.07 -11.38 -10.09
N LEU A 9 -4.10 -11.31 -8.76
CA LEU A 9 -4.56 -10.14 -8.01
C LEU A 9 -3.34 -9.27 -7.66
N SER A 10 -3.28 -8.06 -8.22
CA SER A 10 -2.12 -7.17 -8.14
C SER A 10 -2.42 -5.92 -7.32
N PRO A 11 -2.19 -5.94 -5.99
CA PRO A 11 -2.23 -4.74 -5.18
C PRO A 11 -0.98 -3.87 -5.40
N GLY A 12 -1.11 -2.56 -5.23
CA GLY A 12 0.05 -1.68 -5.24
C GLY A 12 -0.16 -0.35 -4.54
N LEU A 13 0.94 0.36 -4.38
CA LEU A 13 1.02 1.67 -3.73
C LEU A 13 1.67 2.67 -4.68
N MET A 14 1.08 3.86 -4.75
CA MET A 14 1.73 5.05 -5.30
C MET A 14 1.69 6.16 -4.25
N TRP A 15 2.60 7.12 -4.35
CA TRP A 15 2.58 8.30 -3.48
C TRP A 15 2.99 9.58 -4.22
N LEU A 16 2.48 10.70 -3.72
CA LEU A 16 2.77 12.04 -4.23
C LEU A 16 2.88 13.03 -3.06
N GLN A 17 3.98 13.77 -3.01
CA GLN A 17 4.15 14.91 -2.09
C GLN A 17 3.72 16.19 -2.82
N GLN A 18 2.72 16.90 -2.30
CA GLN A 18 2.24 18.16 -2.87
C GLN A 18 2.98 19.36 -2.26
N GLY A 19 3.32 20.35 -3.09
CA GLY A 19 3.95 21.61 -2.68
C GLY A 19 5.29 21.90 -3.38
N GLU A 20 5.94 22.99 -2.99
CA GLU A 20 7.27 23.35 -3.51
C GLU A 20 8.32 22.29 -3.13
N GLY A 21 9.01 21.75 -4.13
CA GLY A 21 9.93 20.62 -3.95
C GLY A 21 9.25 19.24 -3.92
N GLY A 22 7.93 19.17 -4.11
CA GLY A 22 7.21 17.92 -4.34
C GLY A 22 7.63 17.26 -5.64
N GLY A 23 8.06 15.99 -5.56
CA GLY A 23 8.40 15.18 -6.73
C GLY A 23 7.16 14.76 -7.53
N GLY A 24 7.40 14.06 -8.64
CA GLY A 24 6.33 13.43 -9.42
C GLY A 24 5.65 12.27 -8.67
N LEU A 25 4.58 11.73 -9.25
CA LEU A 25 3.93 10.52 -8.76
C LEU A 25 4.94 9.36 -8.76
N ARG A 26 5.13 8.72 -7.62
CA ARG A 26 6.02 7.56 -7.47
C ARG A 26 5.23 6.27 -7.59
N HIS A 27 5.74 5.33 -8.39
CA HIS A 27 5.12 4.01 -8.58
C HIS A 27 6.16 2.93 -8.84
N THR A 28 6.89 3.04 -9.95
CA THR A 28 8.01 2.17 -10.29
C THR A 28 9.29 2.65 -9.62
N CYS A 29 10.28 1.76 -9.50
CA CYS A 29 11.59 2.08 -8.91
C CYS A 29 12.52 2.61 -10.02
N GLU A 30 12.31 3.83 -10.49
CA GLU A 30 13.16 4.39 -11.54
C GLU A 30 14.45 4.96 -10.94
N GLN A 31 15.60 4.64 -11.53
CA GLN A 31 16.88 5.18 -11.05
C GLN A 31 16.92 6.71 -11.12
N SER A 32 16.17 7.30 -12.05
CA SER A 32 16.02 8.75 -12.21
C SER A 32 15.12 9.41 -11.16
N ASP A 33 14.50 8.64 -10.25
CA ASP A 33 13.59 9.19 -9.25
C ASP A 33 14.29 10.07 -8.20
N GLY A 34 15.61 9.92 -8.04
CA GLY A 34 16.37 10.71 -7.07
C GLY A 34 16.02 10.37 -5.62
N LEU A 35 15.52 9.16 -5.35
CA LEU A 35 15.31 8.67 -3.99
C LEU A 35 16.66 8.59 -3.26
N SER A 36 16.72 9.12 -2.03
CA SER A 36 17.96 9.11 -1.24
C SER A 36 18.35 7.69 -0.84
N ARG A 37 17.35 6.85 -0.54
CA ARG A 37 17.53 5.45 -0.13
C ARG A 37 16.22 4.70 -0.24
N TYR A 38 16.25 3.44 -0.65
CA TYR A 38 15.14 2.51 -0.48
C TYR A 38 15.66 1.09 -0.32
N GLY A 39 14.93 0.24 0.40
CA GLY A 39 15.27 -1.18 0.51
C GLY A 39 14.57 -1.91 1.65
N TRP A 40 14.66 -3.24 1.59
CA TRP A 40 14.20 -4.11 2.68
C TRP A 40 15.12 -3.99 3.88
N LEU A 41 14.54 -3.68 5.05
CA LEU A 41 15.22 -3.78 6.34
C LEU A 41 15.19 -5.22 6.85
N GLN A 42 14.06 -5.90 6.62
CA GLN A 42 13.81 -7.30 6.97
C GLN A 42 12.90 -7.91 5.90
N HIS A 43 13.18 -9.13 5.47
CA HIS A 43 12.33 -9.90 4.58
C HIS A 43 12.74 -11.37 4.67
N ASP A 44 11.79 -12.27 4.89
CA ASP A 44 12.07 -13.72 5.00
C ASP A 44 11.86 -14.49 3.70
N GLY A 45 11.36 -13.82 2.66
CA GLY A 45 11.06 -14.43 1.37
C GLY A 45 9.69 -15.13 1.32
N GLU A 46 9.00 -15.20 2.46
CA GLU A 46 7.82 -16.00 2.62
C GLU A 46 6.73 -15.27 3.38
N SER A 47 6.84 -15.01 4.68
CA SER A 47 5.72 -14.63 5.55
C SER A 47 5.66 -13.14 5.91
N PHE A 48 6.76 -12.39 5.87
CA PHE A 48 6.76 -10.98 6.25
C PHE A 48 7.87 -10.16 5.60
N GLY A 49 7.71 -8.84 5.65
CA GLY A 49 8.77 -7.92 5.28
C GLY A 49 8.52 -6.51 5.78
N ALA A 50 9.61 -5.78 6.00
CA ALA A 50 9.63 -4.37 6.33
C ALA A 50 10.62 -3.66 5.40
N GLN A 51 10.13 -2.68 4.64
CA GLN A 51 10.91 -1.84 3.74
C GLN A 51 10.85 -0.38 4.20
N GLU A 52 11.94 0.34 3.96
CA GLU A 52 12.03 1.78 4.18
C GLU A 52 12.38 2.49 2.87
N ILE A 53 11.73 3.62 2.61
CA ILE A 53 11.95 4.49 1.46
C ILE A 53 12.15 5.92 1.98
N GLU A 54 13.21 6.57 1.50
CA GLU A 54 13.54 7.96 1.80
C GLU A 54 13.45 8.81 0.53
N ASP A 55 12.45 9.68 0.48
CA ASP A 55 12.12 10.56 -0.66
C ASP A 55 12.16 12.02 -0.19
N GLY A 56 13.35 12.61 -0.25
CA GLY A 56 13.61 13.94 0.32
C GLY A 56 13.39 13.97 1.85
N LYS A 57 12.42 14.77 2.30
CA LYS A 57 12.04 14.85 3.73
C LYS A 57 11.06 13.75 4.13
N LEU A 58 10.45 13.03 3.19
CA LEU A 58 9.53 11.95 3.50
C LEU A 58 10.30 10.66 3.79
N ARG A 59 9.93 10.00 4.88
CA ARG A 59 10.29 8.61 5.16
C ARG A 59 9.01 7.78 5.14
N LEU A 60 8.92 6.85 4.20
CA LEU A 60 7.88 5.83 4.16
C LEU A 60 8.43 4.52 4.72
N LYS A 61 7.65 3.88 5.58
CA LYS A 61 7.88 2.49 6.01
C LYS A 61 6.71 1.66 5.52
N THR A 62 6.99 0.60 4.78
CA THR A 62 6.01 -0.35 4.25
C THR A 62 6.24 -1.71 4.91
N GLU A 63 5.21 -2.28 5.52
CA GLU A 63 5.33 -3.50 6.32
C GLU A 63 4.19 -4.45 5.99
N PHE A 64 4.51 -5.69 5.65
CA PHE A 64 3.48 -6.71 5.42
C PHE A 64 3.69 -7.95 6.29
N VAL A 65 2.59 -8.63 6.57
CA VAL A 65 2.59 -9.97 7.15
C VAL A 65 1.56 -10.83 6.42
N LYS A 66 1.85 -12.12 6.29
CA LYS A 66 0.91 -13.13 5.79
C LYS A 66 0.55 -14.11 6.89
N ARG A 67 -0.69 -14.58 6.86
CA ARG A 67 -1.21 -15.63 7.72
C ARG A 67 -1.70 -16.77 6.83
N PRO A 68 -1.00 -17.91 6.80
CA PRO A 68 -1.49 -19.09 6.09
C PRO A 68 -2.85 -19.54 6.62
N GLY A 69 -3.70 -20.07 5.75
CA GLY A 69 -5.02 -20.58 6.11
C GLY A 69 -5.92 -20.80 4.92
N GLY A 70 -6.98 -21.59 5.11
CA GLY A 70 -7.93 -21.93 4.06
C GLY A 70 -7.29 -22.68 2.88
N GLU A 71 -8.02 -22.73 1.77
CA GLU A 71 -7.63 -23.47 0.55
C GLU A 71 -7.05 -22.54 -0.55
N HIS A 72 -6.95 -21.23 -0.29
CA HIS A 72 -6.61 -20.21 -1.29
C HIS A 72 -5.39 -19.34 -0.91
N GLY A 73 -4.48 -19.87 -0.08
CA GLY A 73 -3.21 -19.20 0.27
C GLY A 73 -3.23 -18.28 1.49
N GLY A 74 -4.38 -18.10 2.13
CA GLY A 74 -4.54 -17.37 3.40
C GLY A 74 -4.69 -15.86 3.26
N ASP A 75 -4.40 -15.16 4.35
CA ASP A 75 -4.62 -13.72 4.49
C ASP A 75 -3.29 -12.95 4.46
N TRP A 76 -3.37 -11.67 4.14
CA TRP A 76 -2.25 -10.74 4.30
C TRP A 76 -2.71 -9.39 4.82
N SER A 77 -1.80 -8.64 5.42
CA SER A 77 -2.05 -7.27 5.87
C SER A 77 -0.85 -6.41 5.55
N TRP A 78 -1.12 -5.17 5.12
CA TRP A 78 -0.11 -4.18 4.79
C TRP A 78 -0.32 -2.91 5.61
N ARG A 79 0.75 -2.43 6.23
CA ARG A 79 0.81 -1.13 6.89
C ARG A 79 1.78 -0.21 6.15
N VAL A 80 1.33 1.02 5.92
CA VAL A 80 2.17 2.11 5.40
C VAL A 80 2.24 3.20 6.46
N THR A 81 3.44 3.57 6.88
CA THR A 81 3.68 4.65 7.84
C THR A 81 4.50 5.75 7.17
N ALA A 82 3.98 6.97 7.18
CA ALA A 82 4.67 8.14 6.66
C ALA A 82 5.18 9.04 7.80
N ARG A 83 6.41 9.52 7.69
CA ARG A 83 7.00 10.50 8.61
C ARG A 83 7.77 11.57 7.85
N THR A 84 7.59 12.82 8.24
CA THR A 84 8.39 13.95 7.70
C THR A 84 9.61 14.19 8.58
N LYS A 85 10.80 14.30 7.97
CA LYS A 85 12.07 14.59 8.62
C LYS A 85 12.28 16.11 8.76
N GLY A 86 12.87 16.53 9.87
CA GLY A 86 13.27 17.92 10.15
C GLY A 86 12.29 18.67 11.05
N SER A 87 12.77 19.73 11.71
CA SER A 87 12.05 20.48 12.76
C SER A 87 11.63 21.90 12.35
N GLY A 88 11.42 22.18 11.06
CA GLY A 88 11.13 23.52 10.58
C GLY A 88 10.29 23.54 9.31
N GLY A 89 9.00 23.84 9.47
CA GLY A 89 8.01 23.99 8.40
C GLY A 89 6.83 23.01 8.53
N PRO A 90 5.64 23.36 8.02
CA PRO A 90 4.52 22.43 7.94
C PRO A 90 4.89 21.24 7.05
N ALA A 91 4.47 20.03 7.44
CA ALA A 91 4.65 18.85 6.61
C ALA A 91 3.93 19.03 5.27
N PRO A 92 4.56 18.69 4.13
CA PRO A 92 3.88 18.73 2.84
C PRO A 92 2.68 17.77 2.86
N LEU A 93 1.64 18.11 2.11
CA LEU A 93 0.49 17.23 1.96
C LEU A 93 0.92 15.97 1.19
N LEU A 94 0.67 14.80 1.79
CA LEU A 94 0.99 13.51 1.21
C LEU A 94 -0.29 12.82 0.72
N SER A 95 -0.33 12.47 -0.55
CA SER A 95 -1.37 11.61 -1.12
C SER A 95 -0.82 10.19 -1.28
N LEU A 96 -1.50 9.22 -0.69
CA LEU A 96 -1.24 7.79 -0.86
C LEU A 96 -2.35 7.19 -1.71
N PHE A 97 -1.97 6.42 -2.73
CA PHE A 97 -2.89 5.74 -3.62
C PHE A 97 -2.71 4.25 -3.46
N PHE A 98 -3.73 3.59 -2.92
CA PHE A 98 -3.79 2.14 -2.89
C PHE A 98 -4.68 1.68 -4.05
N TYR A 99 -4.16 0.76 -4.86
CA TYR A 99 -4.93 0.21 -5.96
C TYR A 99 -4.89 -1.31 -5.92
N ILE A 100 -5.84 -1.90 -6.63
CA ILE A 100 -5.87 -3.32 -6.90
C ILE A 100 -6.34 -3.53 -8.33
N ALA A 101 -5.69 -4.45 -9.02
CA ALA A 101 -6.06 -4.87 -10.36
C ALA A 101 -6.18 -6.40 -10.43
N THR A 102 -7.12 -6.86 -11.25
CA THR A 102 -7.11 -8.24 -11.76
C THR A 102 -6.59 -8.22 -13.18
N ASP A 103 -6.12 -9.36 -13.68
CA ASP A 103 -5.65 -9.54 -15.04
C ASP A 103 -6.76 -9.81 -16.08
N GLY A 104 -7.98 -9.33 -15.79
CA GLY A 104 -9.13 -9.42 -16.68
C GLY A 104 -10.06 -10.60 -16.41
N GLN A 105 -9.79 -11.42 -15.39
CA GLN A 105 -10.74 -12.41 -14.86
C GLN A 105 -11.20 -12.04 -13.45
N GLY A 106 -12.42 -12.45 -13.12
CA GLY A 106 -13.05 -12.18 -11.83
C GLY A 106 -13.78 -10.85 -11.72
N THR A 107 -14.25 -10.53 -10.51
CA THR A 107 -14.99 -9.31 -10.21
C THR A 107 -14.36 -8.52 -9.08
N LEU A 108 -14.49 -7.19 -9.13
CA LEU A 108 -14.15 -6.26 -8.06
C LEU A 108 -15.34 -5.33 -7.85
N GLU A 109 -15.87 -5.30 -6.64
CA GLU A 109 -17.05 -4.54 -6.25
C GLU A 109 -16.66 -3.56 -5.13
N PRO A 110 -16.67 -2.24 -5.39
CA PRO A 110 -16.31 -1.25 -4.38
C PRO A 110 -17.43 -1.08 -3.35
N GLN A 111 -17.05 -1.00 -2.08
CA GLN A 111 -17.92 -0.71 -0.96
C GLN A 111 -17.57 0.68 -0.43
N LEU A 112 -18.45 1.65 -0.68
CA LEU A 112 -18.26 3.05 -0.29
C LEU A 112 -18.94 3.35 1.05
N GLU A 113 -18.20 3.98 1.95
CA GLU A 113 -18.72 4.61 3.17
C GLU A 113 -19.09 6.06 2.87
N ASN A 114 -20.31 6.47 3.25
CA ASN A 114 -20.87 7.81 3.03
C ASN A 114 -20.84 8.28 1.56
N GLY A 115 -20.75 7.35 0.61
CA GLY A 115 -20.73 7.62 -0.83
C GLY A 115 -19.42 8.22 -1.38
N THR A 116 -18.41 8.43 -0.56
CA THR A 116 -17.15 9.08 -0.97
C THR A 116 -15.90 8.29 -0.63
N ARG A 117 -15.88 7.58 0.52
CA ARG A 117 -14.70 6.84 0.96
C ARG A 117 -14.80 5.37 0.57
N LEU A 118 -13.82 4.84 -0.15
CA LEU A 118 -13.68 3.40 -0.36
C LEU A 118 -13.30 2.71 0.96
N ALA A 119 -14.23 1.96 1.54
CA ALA A 119 -14.00 1.24 2.79
C ALA A 119 -13.52 -0.18 2.54
N ALA A 120 -14.04 -0.83 1.50
CA ALA A 120 -13.61 -2.16 1.11
C ALA A 120 -13.80 -2.41 -0.39
N VAL A 121 -13.16 -3.45 -0.90
CA VAL A 121 -13.45 -4.05 -2.20
C VAL A 121 -13.71 -5.53 -1.97
N THR A 122 -14.91 -5.99 -2.32
CA THR A 122 -15.22 -7.42 -2.38
C THR A 122 -14.91 -7.92 -3.78
N GLY A 123 -14.36 -9.13 -3.90
CA GLY A 123 -14.05 -9.68 -5.20
C GLY A 123 -14.15 -11.19 -5.24
N ASN A 124 -14.10 -11.73 -6.45
CA ASN A 124 -14.07 -13.16 -6.68
C ASN A 124 -13.23 -13.47 -7.92
N THR A 125 -12.27 -14.39 -7.81
CA THR A 125 -11.53 -14.95 -8.96
C THR A 125 -11.62 -16.47 -8.92
N GLU A 126 -11.24 -17.13 -10.02
CA GLU A 126 -11.20 -18.60 -10.10
C GLU A 126 -10.22 -19.20 -9.09
N GLU A 127 -9.04 -18.59 -8.91
CA GLU A 127 -7.98 -19.13 -8.06
C GLU A 127 -8.08 -18.72 -6.58
N LEU A 128 -8.54 -17.50 -6.29
CA LEU A 128 -8.62 -17.00 -4.91
C LEU A 128 -9.99 -17.24 -4.27
N GLY A 129 -10.99 -17.65 -5.06
CA GLY A 129 -12.38 -17.64 -4.64
C GLY A 129 -12.83 -16.23 -4.25
N ARG A 130 -13.76 -16.14 -3.30
CA ARG A 130 -14.26 -14.86 -2.77
C ARG A 130 -13.29 -14.27 -1.75
N PHE A 131 -12.95 -13.00 -1.92
CA PHE A 131 -12.09 -12.25 -1.00
C PHE A 131 -12.67 -10.88 -0.67
N THR A 132 -12.08 -10.23 0.34
CA THR A 132 -12.40 -8.85 0.72
C THR A 132 -11.10 -8.13 1.07
N LEU A 133 -10.90 -6.95 0.52
CA LEU A 133 -9.84 -6.03 0.92
C LEU A 133 -10.46 -4.87 1.67
N THR A 134 -9.92 -4.54 2.84
CA THR A 134 -10.43 -3.46 3.68
C THR A 134 -9.41 -2.33 3.78
N PHE A 135 -9.86 -1.10 3.54
CA PHE A 135 -9.04 0.10 3.62
C PHE A 135 -9.35 0.84 4.92
N LEU A 136 -8.51 0.63 5.93
CA LEU A 136 -8.66 1.25 7.24
C LEU A 136 -8.38 2.75 7.20
N ARG A 137 -8.96 3.49 8.15
CA ARG A 137 -8.67 4.92 8.32
C ARG A 137 -7.21 5.11 8.71
N PRO A 138 -6.55 6.17 8.22
CA PRO A 138 -5.22 6.52 8.70
C PRO A 138 -5.30 6.96 10.17
N THR A 139 -4.37 6.47 10.97
CA THR A 139 -4.25 6.80 12.38
C THR A 139 -2.96 7.54 12.66
N ASP A 140 -2.95 8.35 13.71
CA ASP A 140 -1.72 8.93 14.25
C ASP A 140 -0.93 7.87 15.06
N PRO A 141 0.26 8.23 15.59
CA PRO A 141 1.04 7.31 16.43
C PRO A 141 0.35 6.87 17.73
N SER A 142 -0.67 7.60 18.20
CA SER A 142 -1.48 7.26 19.39
C SER A 142 -2.71 6.42 19.05
N GLY A 143 -2.96 6.14 17.77
CA GLY A 143 -4.13 5.40 17.29
C GLY A 143 -5.39 6.25 17.12
N GLN A 144 -5.28 7.58 17.20
CA GLN A 144 -6.39 8.49 16.94
C GLN A 144 -6.58 8.72 15.45
N ASP A 145 -7.84 8.93 15.03
CA ASP A 145 -8.18 9.26 13.65
C ASP A 145 -7.47 10.54 13.22
N LEU A 146 -6.74 10.47 12.11
CA LEU A 146 -6.15 11.66 11.49
C LEU A 146 -7.20 12.41 10.68
N LYS A 147 -7.01 13.72 10.52
CA LYS A 147 -7.74 14.47 9.48
C LYS A 147 -7.16 14.06 8.12
N TYR A 148 -7.97 13.35 7.34
CA TYR A 148 -7.69 12.99 5.95
C TYR A 148 -8.76 13.60 5.04
N ALA A 149 -8.44 13.79 3.77
CA ALA A 149 -9.36 14.25 2.73
C ALA A 149 -9.84 13.06 1.90
#